data_AF-A0A8H5DAQ8-F1
#
_entry.id   AF-A0A8H5DAQ8-F1
#
_cell.length_a   1.000
_cell.length_b   1.000
_cell.length_c   1.000
_cell.angle_alpha   90.00
_cell.angle_beta   90.00
_cell.angle_gamma   90.00
#
_symmetry.space_group_name_H-M   'P 1'
#
loop_
_entity.id
_entity.type
_entity.pdbx_description
1 polymer ?
#
loop_
_entity_poly.entity_id
_entity_poly.type
_entity_poly.pdbx_seq_one_letter_code
_entity_poly.pdbx_strand_id
1 'polypeptide(L)'
;MLQRGGTYVISVDKGIPLIHKDMPIGQVEKESLEGLTKAGFLLDSGPDGAGLVRKFISRGGGYYIDAWCSQLIIDGKVKVSQIPNGIKEFVQDGIVLADGSKLEADLVVPATSYDGMKSTARKLLGDKAADRTRETWHLDEQGEIRSMWRSSGHPHFWFTGGSLALCSSYSRLLALRIKAVEEGLLKQ
;
A
#
# COMPACT_ATOMS: atom_id res chain seq x y z
N MET A 1 2.02 -16.13 6.97
CA MET A 1 1.64 -14.70 6.98
C MET A 1 0.28 -14.59 6.32
N LEU A 2 -0.74 -14.13 7.04
CA LEU A 2 -2.10 -14.03 6.51
C LEU A 2 -2.46 -12.55 6.39
N GLN A 3 -2.74 -12.11 5.16
CA GLN A 3 -3.00 -10.72 4.81
C GLN A 3 -4.46 -10.60 4.37
N ARG A 4 -5.18 -9.58 4.86
CA ARG A 4 -6.53 -9.26 4.39
C ARG A 4 -6.43 -8.53 3.05
N GLY A 5 -7.01 -9.12 2.01
CA GLY A 5 -6.93 -8.66 0.63
C GLY A 5 -5.91 -9.46 -0.18
N GLY A 6 -6.14 -9.58 -1.49
CA GLY A 6 -5.17 -10.24 -2.37
C GLY A 6 -3.82 -9.55 -2.23
N THR A 7 -2.79 -10.28 -1.83
CA THR A 7 -1.42 -9.81 -1.99
C THR A 7 -1.13 -9.95 -3.48
N TYR A 8 -0.90 -8.82 -4.16
CA TYR A 8 -0.61 -8.81 -5.58
C TYR A 8 0.83 -8.39 -5.82
N VAL A 9 1.54 -9.14 -6.66
CA VAL A 9 2.84 -8.74 -7.18
C VAL A 9 2.54 -7.82 -8.34
N ILE A 10 3.04 -6.60 -8.22
CA ILE A 10 3.03 -5.66 -9.33
C ILE A 10 4.45 -5.68 -9.84
N SER A 11 4.62 -6.15 -11.07
CA SER A 11 5.86 -5.85 -11.78
C SER A 11 5.91 -4.35 -11.95
N VAL A 12 6.84 -3.72 -11.25
CA VAL A 12 7.24 -2.35 -11.55
C VAL A 12 8.39 -2.45 -12.50
N ASP A 13 8.26 -1.79 -13.63
CA ASP A 13 9.42 -1.21 -14.26
C ASP A 13 10.20 -0.42 -13.18
N LYS A 14 11.34 -0.99 -12.78
CA LYS A 14 12.40 -0.50 -11.89
C LYS A 14 12.01 0.53 -10.83
N GLY A 15 11.88 0.04 -9.60
CA GLY A 15 11.82 0.86 -8.39
C GLY A 15 12.77 0.42 -7.29
N ILE A 16 13.99 -0.01 -7.64
CA ILE A 16 15.30 0.01 -6.93
C ILE A 16 16.24 -0.78 -7.85
N PRO A 17 17.44 -0.29 -8.21
CA PRO A 17 18.40 -1.10 -8.95
C PRO A 17 18.94 -2.20 -8.03
N LEU A 18 18.22 -3.31 -7.93
CA LEU A 18 18.83 -4.57 -7.51
C LEU A 18 19.61 -5.08 -8.72
N ILE A 19 20.89 -4.74 -8.70
CA ILE A 19 21.95 -5.30 -9.53
C ILE A 19 21.98 -6.82 -9.26
N HIS A 20 21.12 -7.59 -9.90
CA HIS A 20 21.45 -8.98 -10.22
C HIS A 20 22.53 -8.89 -11.29
N LYS A 21 23.76 -9.26 -10.91
CA LYS A 21 24.99 -8.92 -11.63
C LYS A 21 25.08 -9.48 -13.05
N ASP A 22 24.22 -10.42 -13.48
CA ASP A 22 24.47 -11.19 -14.71
C ASP A 22 23.23 -11.57 -15.54
N MET A 23 22.07 -10.89 -15.42
CA MET A 23 20.90 -11.20 -16.28
C MET A 23 20.16 -9.98 -16.86
N PRO A 24 19.66 -10.03 -18.11
CA PRO A 24 18.85 -8.97 -18.70
C PRO A 24 17.52 -8.82 -17.94
N ILE A 25 17.19 -7.59 -17.55
CA ILE A 25 16.02 -7.21 -16.73
C ILE A 25 14.69 -7.86 -17.22
N GLY A 26 14.46 -7.97 -18.54
CA GLY A 26 13.22 -8.53 -19.08
C GLY A 26 13.07 -10.06 -19.03
N GLN A 27 14.16 -10.83 -18.87
CA GLN A 27 14.09 -12.29 -18.78
C GLN A 27 13.89 -12.77 -17.34
N VAL A 28 14.56 -12.13 -16.39
CA VAL A 28 14.44 -12.41 -14.94
C VAL A 28 13.04 -12.13 -14.44
N GLU A 29 12.44 -11.03 -14.89
CA GLU A 29 11.06 -10.68 -14.52
C GLU A 29 10.07 -11.72 -15.04
N LYS A 30 10.21 -12.15 -16.30
CA LYS A 30 9.28 -13.11 -16.89
C LYS A 30 9.30 -14.45 -16.15
N GLU A 31 10.49 -15.01 -15.90
CA GLU A 31 10.62 -16.29 -15.18
C GLU A 31 10.06 -16.19 -13.76
N SER A 32 10.36 -15.10 -13.05
CA SER A 32 9.87 -14.87 -11.69
C SER A 32 8.35 -14.74 -11.64
N LEU A 33 7.75 -13.97 -12.56
CA LEU A 33 6.30 -13.77 -12.63
C LEU A 33 5.57 -15.07 -13.01
N GLU A 34 6.12 -15.84 -13.95
CA GLU A 34 5.59 -17.17 -14.29
C GLU A 34 5.70 -18.14 -13.12
N GLY A 35 6.84 -18.17 -12.42
CA GLY A 35 7.03 -18.98 -11.22
C GLY A 35 6.03 -18.62 -10.12
N LEU A 36 5.83 -17.33 -9.85
CA LEU A 36 4.86 -16.84 -8.88
C LEU A 36 3.43 -17.23 -9.24
N THR A 37 3.06 -17.08 -10.52
CA THR A 37 1.75 -17.51 -11.02
C THR A 37 1.54 -19.00 -10.82
N LYS A 38 2.55 -19.83 -11.16
CA LYS A 38 2.52 -21.29 -10.96
C LYS A 38 2.38 -21.68 -9.48
N ALA A 39 2.98 -20.91 -8.58
CA ALA A 39 2.85 -21.09 -7.13
C ALA A 39 1.50 -20.60 -6.55
N GLY A 40 0.59 -20.09 -7.39
CA GLY A 40 -0.73 -19.61 -6.98
C GLY A 40 -0.75 -18.17 -6.46
N PHE A 41 0.32 -17.40 -6.71
CA PHE A 41 0.38 -15.97 -6.39
C PHE A 41 -0.36 -15.16 -7.47
N LEU A 42 -1.16 -14.17 -7.06
CA LEU A 42 -1.89 -13.31 -7.99
C LEU A 42 -1.03 -12.13 -8.44
N LEU A 43 -0.92 -11.94 -9.76
CA LEU A 43 -0.25 -10.78 -10.35
C LEU A 43 -1.28 -9.66 -10.62
N ASP A 44 -0.85 -8.41 -10.50
CA ASP A 44 -1.66 -7.23 -10.82
C ASP A 44 -0.77 -6.16 -11.43
N SER A 45 -1.02 -5.79 -12.69
CA SER A 45 -0.23 -4.79 -13.41
C SER A 45 -0.52 -3.34 -12.98
N GLY A 46 -1.38 -3.14 -11.98
CA GLY A 46 -1.87 -1.84 -11.56
C GLY A 46 -2.96 -1.28 -12.48
N PRO A 47 -3.63 -0.19 -12.08
CA PRO A 47 -4.60 0.51 -12.90
C PRO A 47 -3.98 0.87 -14.27
N ASP A 48 -4.66 0.51 -15.34
CA ASP A 48 -4.25 0.77 -16.73
C ASP A 48 -2.84 0.23 -17.09
N GLY A 49 -2.33 -0.75 -16.34
CA GLY A 49 -0.98 -1.29 -16.52
C GLY A 49 0.14 -0.35 -16.04
N ALA A 50 -0.18 0.70 -15.30
CA ALA A 50 0.78 1.73 -14.87
C ALA A 50 1.63 1.34 -13.64
N GLY A 51 1.54 0.09 -13.19
CA GLY A 51 2.43 -0.49 -12.19
C GLY A 51 2.31 0.09 -10.77
N LEU A 52 3.36 -0.12 -9.98
CA LEU A 52 3.41 0.17 -8.55
C LEU A 52 3.21 1.66 -8.25
N VAL A 53 3.86 2.54 -9.00
CA VAL A 53 3.82 3.99 -8.72
C VAL A 53 2.39 4.50 -8.77
N ARG A 54 1.61 4.07 -9.77
CA ARG A 54 0.19 4.42 -9.86
C ARG A 54 -0.61 3.86 -8.69
N LYS A 55 -0.36 2.64 -8.24
CA LYS A 55 -1.02 2.06 -7.05
C LYS A 55 -0.64 2.78 -5.76
N PHE A 56 0.63 3.10 -5.57
CA PHE A 56 1.10 3.87 -4.43
C PHE A 56 0.45 5.25 -4.36
N ILE A 57 0.40 5.99 -5.47
CA ILE A 57 -0.28 7.29 -5.51
C ILE A 57 -1.79 7.14 -5.30
N SER A 58 -2.42 6.13 -5.91
CA SER A 58 -3.88 5.99 -5.91
C SER A 58 -4.46 5.44 -4.62
N ARG A 59 -3.72 4.61 -3.87
CA ARG A 59 -4.20 3.93 -2.66
C ARG A 59 -3.29 4.09 -1.44
N GLY A 60 -2.05 4.54 -1.60
CA GLY A 60 -1.05 4.60 -0.52
C GLY A 60 -0.53 3.22 -0.08
N GLY A 61 -0.84 2.15 -0.81
CA GLY A 61 -0.55 0.77 -0.43
C GLY A 61 -1.17 -0.27 -1.38
N GLY A 62 -1.28 -1.52 -0.93
CA GLY A 62 -1.90 -2.60 -1.71
C GLY A 62 -1.00 -3.18 -2.80
N TYR A 63 0.30 -3.23 -2.50
CA TYR A 63 1.34 -3.73 -3.38
C TYR A 63 2.34 -4.59 -2.62
N TYR A 64 2.98 -5.49 -3.33
CA TYR A 64 4.09 -6.31 -2.85
C TYR A 64 5.40 -5.81 -3.45
N ILE A 65 6.40 -5.56 -2.60
CA ILE A 65 7.78 -5.32 -3.00
C ILE A 65 8.55 -6.57 -2.59
N ASP A 66 9.21 -7.20 -3.55
CA ASP A 66 10.00 -8.37 -3.22
C ASP A 66 11.22 -7.98 -2.37
N ALA A 67 11.30 -8.62 -1.22
CA ALA A 67 12.46 -8.60 -0.35
C ALA A 67 12.90 -10.05 -0.11
N TRP A 68 13.19 -10.76 -1.20
CA TRP A 68 13.68 -12.15 -1.23
C TRP A 68 12.63 -13.23 -0.91
N CYS A 69 11.36 -12.87 -0.79
CA CYS A 69 10.30 -13.83 -0.47
C CYS A 69 9.70 -14.46 -1.73
N SER A 70 9.77 -13.79 -2.89
CA SER A 70 9.25 -14.31 -4.15
C SER A 70 9.87 -15.66 -4.52
N GLN A 71 11.19 -15.80 -4.38
CA GLN A 71 11.86 -17.07 -4.67
C GLN A 71 11.44 -18.18 -3.70
N LEU A 72 11.20 -17.85 -2.42
CA LEU A 72 10.71 -18.84 -1.44
C LEU A 72 9.30 -19.33 -1.77
N ILE A 73 8.47 -18.46 -2.37
CA ILE A 73 7.14 -18.82 -2.88
C ILE A 73 7.27 -19.72 -4.12
N ILE A 74 8.13 -19.34 -5.06
CA ILE A 74 8.41 -20.13 -6.28
C ILE A 74 8.95 -21.53 -5.93
N ASP A 75 9.87 -21.61 -4.97
CA ASP A 75 10.45 -22.86 -4.47
C ASP A 75 9.44 -23.72 -3.68
N GLY A 76 8.24 -23.21 -3.37
CA GLY A 76 7.23 -23.89 -2.56
C GLY A 76 7.54 -23.92 -1.05
N LYS A 77 8.59 -23.23 -0.60
CA LYS A 77 8.94 -23.09 0.83
C LYS A 77 7.94 -22.20 1.58
N VAL A 78 7.34 -21.24 0.87
CA VAL A 78 6.21 -20.43 1.34
C VAL A 78 5.00 -20.79 0.49
N LYS A 79 3.99 -21.41 1.12
CA LYS A 79 2.73 -21.72 0.45
C LYS A 79 1.84 -20.48 0.40
N VAL A 80 1.18 -20.29 -0.73
CA VAL A 80 0.22 -19.21 -0.94
C VAL A 80 -1.17 -19.83 -1.00
N SER A 81 -2.12 -19.24 -0.28
CA SER A 81 -3.53 -19.65 -0.31
C SER A 81 -4.39 -18.42 -0.55
N GLN A 82 -5.16 -18.44 -1.62
CA GLN A 82 -6.08 -17.36 -1.96
C GLN A 82 -7.38 -17.53 -1.18
N ILE A 83 -7.67 -16.58 -0.29
CA ILE A 83 -8.83 -16.60 0.60
C ILE A 83 -9.75 -15.39 0.31
N PRO A 84 -10.47 -15.38 -0.83
CA PRO A 84 -11.19 -14.20 -1.29
C PRO A 84 -12.27 -13.72 -0.31
N ASN A 85 -12.87 -14.66 0.43
CA ASN A 85 -13.90 -14.39 1.43
C ASN A 85 -13.32 -14.15 2.84
N GLY A 86 -12.00 -14.25 2.99
CA GLY A 86 -11.27 -13.98 4.23
C GLY A 86 -11.41 -15.06 5.31
N ILE A 87 -11.03 -14.67 6.52
CA ILE A 87 -11.02 -15.50 7.73
C ILE A 87 -12.32 -15.24 8.50
N LYS A 88 -13.00 -16.32 8.90
CA LYS A 88 -14.19 -16.26 9.76
C LYS A 88 -13.81 -16.06 11.23
N GLU A 89 -12.91 -16.91 11.73
CA GLU A 89 -12.49 -16.89 13.14
C GLU A 89 -11.10 -17.49 13.35
N PHE A 90 -10.46 -17.08 14.44
CA PHE A 90 -9.22 -17.70 14.94
C PHE A 90 -9.61 -18.76 15.96
N VAL A 91 -8.98 -19.92 15.87
CA VAL A 91 -9.17 -21.04 16.80
C VAL A 91 -7.84 -21.38 17.46
N GLN A 92 -7.89 -22.17 18.53
CA GLN A 92 -6.71 -22.46 19.35
C GLN A 92 -5.53 -23.04 18.55
N ASP A 93 -5.81 -23.80 17.49
CA ASP A 93 -4.85 -24.53 16.67
C ASP A 93 -4.85 -24.07 15.20
N GLY A 94 -5.30 -22.85 14.92
CA GLY A 94 -5.26 -22.28 13.58
C GLY A 94 -6.34 -21.26 13.26
N ILE A 95 -6.87 -21.32 12.04
CA ILE A 95 -7.92 -20.43 11.56
C ILE A 95 -9.02 -21.19 10.80
N VAL A 96 -10.23 -20.65 10.86
CA VAL A 96 -11.37 -21.10 10.03
C VAL A 96 -11.65 -20.03 8.98
N LEU A 97 -11.68 -20.44 7.72
CA LEU A 97 -11.96 -19.59 6.58
C LEU A 97 -13.47 -19.36 6.43
N ALA A 98 -13.84 -18.33 5.69
CA ALA A 98 -15.25 -18.01 5.45
C ALA A 98 -16.04 -19.10 4.70
N ASP A 99 -15.35 -19.99 3.97
CA ASP A 99 -15.95 -21.17 3.33
C ASP A 99 -16.12 -22.38 4.28
N GLY A 100 -15.72 -22.24 5.55
CA GLY A 100 -15.80 -23.26 6.57
C GLY A 100 -14.58 -24.18 6.67
N SER A 101 -13.61 -24.08 5.76
CA SER A 101 -12.38 -24.87 5.83
C SER A 101 -11.45 -24.40 6.96
N LYS A 102 -10.63 -25.30 7.48
CA LYS A 102 -9.68 -25.02 8.57
C LYS A 102 -8.24 -25.10 8.06
N LEU A 103 -7.41 -24.12 8.44
CA LEU A 103 -5.97 -24.17 8.27
C LEU A 103 -5.32 -24.27 9.65
N GLU A 104 -4.65 -25.39 9.89
CA GLU A 104 -3.91 -25.64 11.13
C GLU A 104 -2.63 -24.81 11.16
N ALA A 105 -2.32 -24.19 12.30
CA ALA A 105 -1.11 -23.42 12.50
C ALA A 105 -0.75 -23.32 13.99
N ASP A 106 0.53 -23.48 14.31
CA ASP A 106 1.05 -23.24 15.67
C ASP A 106 1.13 -21.76 16.02
N LEU A 107 1.25 -20.90 15.01
CA LEU A 107 1.33 -19.45 15.16
C LEU A 107 0.63 -18.73 14.01
N VAL A 108 -0.20 -17.75 14.35
CA VAL A 108 -0.83 -16.86 13.38
C VAL A 108 -0.31 -15.44 13.58
N VAL A 109 0.27 -14.87 12.51
CA VAL A 109 0.75 -13.49 12.47
C VAL A 109 -0.16 -12.66 11.55
N PRO A 110 -1.02 -11.79 12.10
CA PRO A 110 -1.82 -10.87 11.31
C PRO A 110 -0.93 -9.81 10.66
N ALA A 111 -0.90 -9.78 9.32
CA ALA A 111 -0.18 -8.79 8.55
C ALA A 111 -1.16 -7.92 7.74
N THR A 112 -2.20 -7.42 8.40
CA THR A 112 -3.38 -6.78 7.77
C THR A 112 -3.20 -5.30 7.43
N SER A 113 -1.95 -4.82 7.28
CA SER A 113 -1.63 -3.41 7.03
C SER A 113 -2.08 -2.45 8.15
N TYR A 114 -1.99 -1.15 7.88
CA TYR A 114 -2.38 -0.04 8.77
C TYR A 114 -3.67 0.62 8.30
N ASP A 115 -4.32 1.33 9.22
CA ASP A 115 -5.42 2.23 8.91
C ASP A 115 -4.97 3.44 8.09
N GLY A 116 -5.90 3.99 7.30
CA GLY A 116 -5.68 5.22 6.56
C GLY A 116 -5.58 6.46 7.46
N MET A 117 -4.96 7.52 6.95
CA MET A 117 -4.67 8.74 7.71
C MET A 117 -5.93 9.42 8.28
N LYS A 118 -7.06 9.39 7.57
CA LYS A 118 -8.34 9.93 8.06
C LYS A 118 -8.92 9.09 9.21
N SER A 119 -8.77 7.77 9.17
CA SER A 119 -9.15 6.89 10.29
C SER A 119 -8.29 7.17 11.52
N THR A 120 -6.98 7.36 11.33
CA THR A 120 -6.07 7.81 12.40
C THR A 120 -6.47 9.18 12.96
N ALA A 121 -6.81 10.14 12.10
CA ALA A 121 -7.31 11.45 12.52
C ALA A 121 -8.59 11.33 13.37
N ARG A 122 -9.51 10.43 13.00
CA ARG A 122 -10.72 10.16 13.78
C ARG A 122 -10.41 9.62 15.18
N LYS A 123 -9.47 8.67 15.29
CA LYS A 123 -9.05 8.10 16.58
C LYS A 123 -8.38 9.13 17.49
N LEU A 124 -7.62 10.06 16.93
CA LEU A 124 -6.84 11.04 17.69
C LEU A 124 -7.61 12.33 18.01
N LEU A 125 -8.41 12.82 17.05
CA LEU A 125 -9.04 14.14 17.10
C LEU A 125 -10.58 14.08 17.17
N GLY A 126 -11.15 12.88 17.09
CA GLY A 126 -12.60 12.65 17.12
C GLY A 126 -13.29 12.84 15.76
N ASP A 127 -14.56 12.41 15.73
CA ASP A 127 -15.37 12.38 14.50
C ASP A 127 -15.51 13.75 13.85
N LYS A 128 -15.84 14.78 14.64
CA LYS A 128 -16.05 16.15 14.15
C LYS A 128 -14.84 16.70 13.39
N ALA A 129 -13.63 16.44 13.88
CA ALA A 129 -12.41 16.90 13.22
C ALA A 129 -12.16 16.10 11.94
N ALA A 130 -12.27 14.77 12.01
CA ALA A 130 -12.04 13.88 10.87
C ALA A 130 -13.06 14.08 9.73
N ASP A 131 -14.32 14.34 10.04
CA ASP A 131 -15.39 14.53 9.05
C ASP A 131 -15.19 15.79 8.20
N ARG A 132 -14.52 16.81 8.75
CA ARG A 132 -14.13 18.01 7.99
C ARG A 132 -12.93 17.77 7.09
N THR A 133 -12.20 16.66 7.27
CA THR A 133 -11.07 16.34 6.40
C THR A 133 -11.52 15.64 5.11
N ARG A 134 -10.84 15.97 4.03
CA ARG A 134 -10.95 15.33 2.72
C ARG A 134 -10.16 14.02 2.72
N GLU A 135 -10.47 13.17 1.75
CA GLU A 135 -9.73 11.92 1.56
C GLU A 135 -8.25 12.20 1.24
N THR A 136 -7.39 11.33 1.78
CA THR A 136 -5.94 11.34 1.54
C THR A 136 -5.57 10.34 0.47
N TRP A 137 -4.52 10.63 -0.30
CA TRP A 137 -4.11 9.82 -1.46
C TRP A 137 -5.16 9.83 -2.58
N HIS A 138 -4.84 9.17 -3.69
CA HIS A 138 -5.57 9.31 -4.95
C HIS A 138 -5.36 10.64 -5.64
N LEU A 139 -5.71 10.67 -6.93
CA LEU A 139 -5.65 11.87 -7.75
C LEU A 139 -6.99 12.61 -7.70
N ASP A 140 -6.96 13.93 -7.67
CA ASP A 140 -8.12 14.77 -7.94
C ASP A 140 -8.33 14.97 -9.45
N GLU A 141 -9.33 15.75 -9.82
CA GLU A 141 -9.70 16.04 -11.22
C GLU A 141 -8.58 16.78 -11.99
N GLN A 142 -7.61 17.37 -11.29
CA GLN A 142 -6.46 18.05 -11.88
C GLN A 142 -5.23 17.13 -11.99
N GLY A 143 -5.35 15.88 -11.55
CA GLY A 143 -4.23 14.93 -11.52
C GLY A 143 -3.30 15.12 -10.32
N GLU A 144 -3.70 15.88 -9.30
CA GLU A 144 -2.90 16.14 -8.11
C GLU A 144 -3.24 15.20 -6.95
N ILE A 145 -2.27 14.89 -6.10
CA ILE A 145 -2.50 14.01 -4.93
C ILE A 145 -3.45 14.71 -3.95
N ARG A 146 -4.52 14.03 -3.54
CA ARG A 146 -5.52 14.59 -2.62
C ARG A 146 -4.95 14.74 -1.21
N SER A 147 -5.11 15.93 -0.64
CA SER A 147 -4.90 16.29 0.77
C SER A 147 -3.49 16.05 1.35
N MET A 148 -2.63 15.31 0.66
CA MET A 148 -1.24 15.11 1.00
C MET A 148 -0.45 16.37 0.65
N TRP A 149 0.20 16.98 1.64
CA TRP A 149 0.94 18.25 1.51
C TRP A 149 0.09 19.43 1.01
N ARG A 150 -1.24 19.30 1.07
CA ARG A 150 -2.24 20.29 0.65
C ARG A 150 -3.30 20.42 1.75
N SER A 151 -4.21 21.37 1.59
CA SER A 151 -5.30 21.59 2.55
C SER A 151 -6.05 20.28 2.82
N SER A 152 -6.16 19.89 4.09
CA SER A 152 -6.96 18.74 4.50
C SER A 152 -8.45 19.03 4.41
N GLY A 153 -8.89 20.28 4.23
CA GLY A 153 -10.28 20.72 4.41
C GLY A 153 -10.63 21.15 5.84
N HIS A 154 -9.85 20.72 6.85
CA HIS A 154 -9.95 21.23 8.21
C HIS A 154 -8.95 22.38 8.43
N PRO A 155 -9.36 23.55 8.97
CA PRO A 155 -8.46 24.66 9.26
C PRO A 155 -7.30 24.25 10.17
N HIS A 156 -6.11 24.76 9.87
CA HIS A 156 -4.89 24.51 10.63
C HIS A 156 -4.49 23.02 10.76
N PHE A 157 -4.92 22.18 9.80
CA PHE A 157 -4.58 20.77 9.77
C PHE A 157 -4.18 20.32 8.35
N TRP A 158 -3.06 19.61 8.26
CA TRP A 158 -2.50 19.08 7.00
C TRP A 158 -2.00 17.66 7.20
N PHE A 159 -2.13 16.84 6.15
CA PHE A 159 -1.53 15.51 6.12
C PHE A 159 -0.17 15.54 5.41
N THR A 160 0.76 14.73 5.93
CA THR A 160 2.09 14.50 5.34
C THR A 160 2.45 13.04 5.57
N GLY A 161 3.20 12.43 4.64
CA GLY A 161 3.61 11.04 4.71
C GLY A 161 3.92 10.45 3.34
N GLY A 162 4.36 9.20 3.27
CA GLY A 162 4.85 8.59 2.04
C GLY A 162 6.35 8.31 2.10
N SER A 163 6.95 8.06 0.94
CA SER A 163 8.38 7.74 0.86
C SER A 163 9.25 8.97 1.11
N LEU A 164 10.53 8.74 1.43
CA LEU A 164 11.50 9.83 1.60
C LEU A 164 11.57 10.75 0.38
N ALA A 165 11.43 10.21 -0.83
CA ALA A 165 11.43 11.00 -2.06
C ALA A 165 10.27 12.02 -2.10
N LEU A 166 9.05 11.60 -1.72
CA LEU A 166 7.90 12.50 -1.65
C LEU A 166 8.06 13.49 -0.49
N CYS A 167 8.41 13.01 0.70
CA CYS A 167 8.58 13.87 1.87
C CYS A 167 9.63 14.97 1.63
N SER A 168 10.79 14.63 1.07
CA SER A 168 11.85 15.60 0.74
C SER A 168 11.41 16.62 -0.31
N SER A 169 10.58 16.20 -1.27
CA SER A 169 10.11 17.09 -2.35
C SER A 169 9.03 18.06 -1.87
N TYR A 170 8.07 17.59 -1.07
CA TYR A 170 6.87 18.37 -0.74
C TYR A 170 6.90 19.07 0.62
N SER A 171 7.75 18.67 1.57
CA SER A 171 7.74 19.28 2.91
C SER A 171 8.04 20.79 2.87
N ARG A 172 8.99 21.23 2.04
CA ARG A 172 9.29 22.66 1.87
C ARG A 172 8.12 23.41 1.26
N LEU A 173 7.45 22.82 0.27
CA LEU A 173 6.27 23.42 -0.38
C LEU A 173 5.12 23.57 0.62
N LEU A 174 4.86 22.55 1.44
CA LEU A 174 3.86 22.61 2.49
C LEU A 174 4.18 23.71 3.52
N ALA A 175 5.44 23.79 3.98
CA ALA A 175 5.85 24.81 4.93
C ALA A 175 5.63 26.24 4.39
N LEU A 176 5.96 26.48 3.11
CA LEU A 176 5.71 27.77 2.47
C LEU A 176 4.21 28.07 2.36
N ARG A 177 3.36 27.07 2.08
CA ARG A 177 1.90 27.25 2.05
C ARG A 177 1.35 27.58 3.43
N ILE A 178 1.79 26.88 4.47
CA ILE A 178 1.39 27.17 5.86
C ILE A 178 1.80 28.61 6.20
N LYS A 179 3.04 29.00 5.92
CA LYS A 179 3.49 30.38 6.15
C LYS A 179 2.64 31.41 5.39
N ALA A 180 2.32 31.15 4.13
CA ALA A 180 1.46 32.04 3.34
C ALA A 180 0.04 32.15 3.93
N VAL A 181 -0.50 31.09 4.52
CA VAL A 181 -1.80 31.12 5.23
C VAL A 181 -1.71 31.96 6.49
N GLU A 182 -0.67 31.77 7.30
CA GLU A 182 -0.45 32.53 8.55
C GLU A 182 -0.25 34.03 8.27
N GLU A 183 0.39 34.39 7.15
CA GLU A 183 0.59 35.78 6.71
C GLU A 183 -0.62 36.36 5.95
N GLY A 184 -1.71 35.60 5.79
CA GLY A 184 -2.91 36.05 5.05
C GLY A 184 -2.73 36.18 3.53
N LEU A 185 -1.62 35.66 2.98
CA LEU A 185 -1.31 35.66 1.54
C LEU A 185 -2.06 34.55 0.79
N LEU A 186 -2.48 33.51 1.50
CA LEU A 186 -3.20 32.37 0.95
C LEU A 186 -4.36 31.99 1.86
N LYS A 187 -5.54 31.70 1.31
CA LYS A 187 -6.60 31.01 2.06
C LYS A 187 -6.37 29.51 2.01
N GLN A 188 -6.54 28.85 3.16
CA GLN A 188 -6.44 27.39 3.24
C GLN A 188 -7.60 26.68 2.53
#